data_AF-A0A6G9Z273-F1
#
_entry.id   AF-A0A6G9Z273-F1
#
_cell.length_a   1.000
_cell.length_b   1.000
_cell.length_c   1.000
_cell.angle_alpha   90.00
_cell.angle_beta   90.00
_cell.angle_gamma   90.00
#
_symmetry.space_group_name_H-M   'P 1'
#
loop_
_entity.id
_entity.type
_entity.pdbx_description
1 polymer ?
#
loop_
_entity_poly.entity_id
_entity_poly.type
_entity_poly.pdbx_seq_one_letter_code
_entity_poly.pdbx_strand_id
1 'polypeptide(L)' 'MQHTDQAPHLLLNQHLYTTGQVAKLLGVDESTLRRWRRATPIQGPGFIHLSQRVVMYPADDLETYLQSRHVLPSA' A
#
# COMPACT_ATOMS: atom_id res chain seq x y z
N MET A 1 24.42 -3.92 15.13
CA MET A 1 23.09 -4.56 15.19
C MET A 1 22.11 -3.47 15.61
N GLN A 2 21.56 -2.72 14.65
CA GLN A 2 20.60 -1.67 14.96
C GLN A 2 19.21 -2.31 15.02
N HIS A 3 18.61 -2.30 16.21
CA HIS A 3 17.19 -2.54 16.38
C HIS A 3 16.45 -1.45 15.60
N THR A 4 15.81 -1.80 14.49
CA THR A 4 14.69 -0.99 13.97
C THR A 4 13.52 -1.26 14.90
N ASP A 5 13.56 -0.61 16.06
CA ASP A 5 12.52 -0.64 17.07
C ASP A 5 11.27 0.02 16.48
N GLN A 6 10.37 -0.86 16.03
CA GLN A 6 8.92 -0.75 16.04
C GLN A 6 8.35 0.69 16.10
N ALA A 7 7.68 1.12 15.02
CA ALA A 7 6.60 2.10 15.13
C ALA A 7 5.24 1.37 15.04
N PRO A 8 4.76 0.69 16.10
CA PRO A 8 3.52 -0.08 16.06
C PRO A 8 2.26 0.77 16.29
N HIS A 9 2.32 2.10 16.11
CA HIS A 9 1.20 2.99 16.48
C HIS A 9 0.61 3.80 15.31
N LEU A 10 1.15 3.70 14.09
CA LEU A 10 0.70 4.57 12.98
C LEU A 10 -0.62 4.14 12.35
N LEU A 11 -0.98 2.84 12.45
CA LEU A 11 -2.20 2.29 11.86
C LEU A 11 -3.49 2.99 12.31
N LEU A 12 -3.52 3.48 13.55
CA LEU A 12 -4.68 4.14 14.15
C LEU A 12 -4.78 5.63 13.79
N ASN A 13 -3.65 6.28 13.50
CA ASN A 13 -3.58 7.73 13.26
C ASN A 13 -3.35 8.10 11.78
N GLN A 14 -3.04 7.12 10.94
CA GLN A 14 -2.81 7.31 9.51
C GLN A 14 -4.12 7.37 8.72
N HIS A 15 -4.09 8.07 7.59
CA HIS A 15 -5.19 8.05 6.65
C HIS A 15 -5.27 6.68 5.97
N LEU A 16 -6.47 6.09 5.93
CA LEU A 16 -6.75 4.83 5.26
C LEU A 16 -7.52 5.09 3.98
N TYR A 17 -7.02 4.53 2.88
CA TYR A 17 -7.66 4.61 1.57
C TYR A 17 -8.38 3.29 1.25
N THR A 18 -9.57 3.40 0.70
CA THR A 18 -10.27 2.26 0.11
C THR A 18 -9.58 1.78 -1.17
N THR A 19 -9.86 0.54 -1.59
CA THR A 19 -9.32 0.02 -2.88
C THR A 19 -9.65 0.96 -4.05
N GLY A 20 -10.85 1.54 -4.12
CA GLY A 20 -11.24 2.47 -5.18
C GLY A 20 -10.49 3.80 -5.13
N GLN A 21 -10.19 4.33 -3.95
CA GLN A 21 -9.37 5.53 -3.82
C GLN A 21 -7.93 5.28 -4.27
N VAL A 22 -7.35 4.14 -3.88
CA VAL A 22 -6.00 3.75 -4.32
C VAL A 22 -5.95 3.52 -5.83
N ALA A 23 -6.96 2.86 -6.39
CA ALA A 23 -7.06 2.66 -7.83
C ALA A 23 -7.01 3.99 -8.58
N LYS A 24 -7.79 4.99 -8.14
CA LYS A 24 -7.75 6.35 -8.69
C LYS A 24 -6.39 7.03 -8.51
N LEU A 25 -5.79 6.93 -7.32
CA LEU A 25 -4.50 7.55 -7.01
C LEU A 25 -3.37 6.99 -7.88
N LEU A 26 -3.34 5.67 -8.08
CA LEU A 26 -2.35 4.99 -8.89
C LEU A 26 -2.67 4.99 -10.39
N GLY A 27 -3.85 5.46 -10.80
CA GLY A 27 -4.31 5.42 -12.19
C GLY A 27 -4.54 4.02 -12.75
N VAL A 28 -4.91 3.06 -11.90
CA VAL A 28 -5.18 1.66 -12.28
C VAL A 28 -6.63 1.27 -11.98
N ASP A 29 -7.10 0.18 -12.58
CA ASP A 29 -8.42 -0.38 -12.24
C ASP A 29 -8.38 -1.15 -10.90
N GLU A 30 -9.49 -1.17 -10.17
CA GLU A 30 -9.61 -1.92 -8.91
C GLU A 30 -9.34 -3.43 -9.08
N SER A 31 -9.64 -3.99 -10.25
CA SER A 31 -9.33 -5.39 -10.58
C SER A 31 -7.83 -5.66 -10.65
N THR A 32 -7.02 -4.67 -11.03
CA THR A 32 -5.55 -4.75 -11.02
C THR A 32 -5.05 -4.88 -9.58
N LEU A 33 -5.55 -4.03 -8.67
CA LEU A 33 -5.22 -4.13 -7.24
C LEU A 33 -5.62 -5.48 -6.65
N ARG A 34 -6.82 -5.98 -6.99
CA ARG A 34 -7.26 -7.32 -6.55
C ARG A 34 -6.35 -8.43 -7.09
N ARG A 35 -5.89 -8.32 -8.33
CA ARG A 35 -4.96 -9.28 -8.93
C ARG A 35 -3.61 -9.25 -8.23
N TRP A 36 -3.07 -8.07 -7.94
CA TRP A 36 -1.82 -7.91 -7.21
C TRP A 36 -1.85 -8.56 -5.82
N ARG A 37 -2.95 -8.37 -5.06
CA ARG A 37 -3.15 -9.01 -3.76
C ARG A 37 -3.20 -10.54 -3.81
N ARG A 38 -3.57 -11.11 -4.96
CA ARG A 38 -3.66 -12.57 -5.18
C ARG A 38 -2.41 -13.16 -5.84
N ALA A 39 -1.46 -12.31 -6.27
CA ALA A 39 -0.23 -12.79 -6.89
C ALA A 39 0.67 -13.47 -5.84
N THR A 40 1.51 -14.40 -6.29
CA THR A 40 2.55 -15.01 -5.47
C THR A 40 3.90 -14.82 -6.18
N PRO A 41 4.81 -13.97 -5.67
CA PRO A 41 4.70 -13.17 -4.44
C PRO A 41 3.63 -12.07 -4.54
N ILE A 42 3.10 -11.64 -3.39
CA ILE A 42 2.13 -10.55 -3.30
C ILE A 42 2.75 -9.30 -3.93
N GLN A 43 1.98 -8.63 -4.78
CA GLN A 43 2.39 -7.40 -5.43
C GLN A 43 1.58 -6.21 -4.89
N GLY A 44 2.11 -5.02 -5.11
CA GLY A 44 1.42 -3.76 -4.80
C GLY A 44 1.78 -3.17 -3.45
N PRO A 45 1.10 -2.07 -3.08
CA PRO A 45 1.25 -1.45 -1.77
C PRO A 45 0.71 -2.33 -0.65
N GLY A 46 1.24 -2.12 0.56
CA GLY A 46 0.76 -2.77 1.78
C GLY A 46 -0.72 -2.50 2.02
N PHE A 47 -1.42 -3.48 2.60
CA PHE A 47 -2.86 -3.40 2.81
C PHE A 47 -3.28 -4.09 4.11
N ILE A 48 -4.39 -3.63 4.66
CA ILE A 48 -5.04 -4.17 5.85
C ILE A 48 -6.34 -4.84 5.43
N HIS A 49 -6.50 -6.11 5.81
CA HIS A 49 -7.80 -6.78 5.75
C HIS A 49 -8.61 -6.41 7.00
N LEU A 50 -9.59 -5.53 6.86
CA LEU A 50 -10.55 -5.23 7.93
C LEU A 50 -11.66 -6.28 8.00
N SER A 51 -12.02 -6.88 6.87
CA SER A 51 -12.96 -8.01 6.79
C SER A 51 -12.73 -8.81 5.50
N GLN A 52 -13.54 -9.87 5.29
CA GLN A 52 -13.46 -10.68 4.07
C GLN A 52 -13.62 -9.87 2.76
N ARG A 53 -14.33 -8.74 2.81
CA ARG A 53 -14.60 -7.88 1.62
C ARG A 53 -13.99 -6.50 1.72
N VAL A 54 -13.55 -6.07 2.90
CA VAL A 54 -13.06 -4.71 3.13
C VAL A 54 -11.55 -4.74 3.28
N VAL A 55 -10.88 -4.12 2.30
CA VAL A 55 -9.44 -3.92 2.27
C VAL A 55 -9.15 -2.43 2.26
N MET A 56 -8.32 -2.00 3.19
CA MET A 56 -7.85 -0.63 3.32
C MET A 56 -6.35 -0.54 3.08
N TYR A 57 -5.90 0.62 2.66
CA TYR A 57 -4.51 0.92 2.33
C TYR A 57 -4.03 2.08 3.20
N PRO A 58 -3.06 1.84 4.09
CA PRO A 58 -2.32 2.90 4.77
C PRO A 58 -1.73 3.91 3.80
N ALA A 59 -1.83 5.21 4.11
CA ALA A 59 -1.10 6.24 3.38
C ALA A 59 0.41 5.95 3.34
N ASP A 60 1.00 5.56 4.48
CA ASP A 60 2.43 5.31 4.61
C ASP A 60 2.90 4.12 3.76
N ASP A 61 2.08 3.06 3.65
CA ASP A 61 2.38 1.91 2.79
C ASP A 61 2.30 2.27 1.30
N LEU A 62 1.35 3.14 0.93
CA LEU A 62 1.25 3.65 -0.44
C LEU A 62 2.46 4.50 -0.80
N GLU A 63 2.85 5.39 0.10
CA GLU A 63 4.01 6.26 -0.06
C GLU A 63 5.28 5.42 -0.21
N THR A 64 5.51 4.46 0.70
CA THR A 64 6.66 3.55 0.65
C THR A 64 6.69 2.76 -0.66
N TYR A 65 5.54 2.27 -1.11
CA TYR A 65 5.43 1.55 -2.38
C TYR A 65 5.78 2.43 -3.58
N LEU A 66 5.25 3.65 -3.63
CA LEU A 66 5.55 4.61 -4.70
C LEU A 66 7.03 4.99 -4.69
N GLN A 67 7.59 5.28 -3.53
CA GLN A 67 9.02 5.59 -3.36
C GLN A 67 9.92 4.45 -3.85
N SER A 68 9.58 3.20 -3.54
CA SER A 68 10.34 2.04 -4.02
C SER A 68 10.37 1.88 -5.55
N ARG A 69 9.40 2.47 -6.25
CA ARG A 69 9.25 2.42 -7.72
C ARG A 69 9.59 3.75 -8.39
N HIS A 70 9.85 4.78 -7.60
CA HIS A 70 10.14 6.10 -8.08
C HIS A 70 11.55 6.12 -8.68
N VAL A 71 11.62 6.11 -10.01
CA VAL A 71 12.88 6.25 -10.74
C VAL A 71 13.10 7.73 -10.99
N LEU A 72 14.06 8.31 -10.27
CA LEU A 72 14.53 9.66 -10.54
C LEU A 72 15.38 9.63 -11.82
N PRO A 73 15.13 10.51 -12.80
CA PRO A 73 16.07 10.69 -13.89
C PRO A 73 17.38 11.25 -13.30
N SER A 74 18.45 10.47 -13.38
CA SER A 74 19.80 10.99 -13.10
C SER A 74 20.14 12.00 -14.19
N ALA A 75 20.43 13.23 -13.77
CA ALA A 75 20.97 14.28 -14.63
C ALA A 75 22.38 13.95 -15.12
#